data_AF-A0A3S4DC35-F1
#
_entry.id   AF-A0A3S4DC35-F1
#
_cell.length_a   1.000
_cell.length_b   1.000
_cell.length_c   1.000
_cell.angle_alpha   90.00
_cell.angle_beta   90.00
_cell.angle_gamma   90.00
#
_symmetry.space_group_name_H-M   'P 1'
#
loop_
_entity.id
_entity.type
_entity.pdbx_description
1 polymer ?
#
loop_
_entity_poly.entity_id
_entity_poly.type
_entity_poly.pdbx_seq_one_letter_code
_entity_poly.pdbx_strand_id
1 'polypeptide(L)'
;MTRAILPERRAVETFDLRHDSMSFTVSIGFYDDGRPGEVFVTGTKAGSGVEAVSRDGAILISLALQHGVPVDVIRHAVTRTAGDEPSSIIGAVVDRLVQEVGS
;
A
#
# COMPACT_ATOMS: atom_id res chain seq x y z
N MET A 1 -13.93 2.08 -17.85
CA MET A 1 -14.00 1.69 -16.43
C MET A 1 -13.85 2.96 -15.60
N THR A 2 -14.77 3.20 -14.66
CA THR A 2 -14.79 4.42 -13.84
C THR A 2 -14.14 4.14 -12.49
N ARG A 3 -13.27 5.05 -12.04
CA ARG A 3 -12.61 5.02 -10.72
C ARG A 3 -13.65 5.00 -9.60
N ALA A 4 -13.53 4.07 -8.65
CA ALA A 4 -14.36 4.05 -7.44
C ALA A 4 -13.82 5.03 -6.39
N ILE A 5 -14.48 6.16 -6.22
CA ILE A 5 -14.06 7.22 -5.27
C ILE A 5 -14.41 6.80 -3.84
N LEU A 6 -13.47 6.97 -2.90
CA LEU A 6 -13.74 6.72 -1.48
C LEU A 6 -14.59 7.86 -0.89
N PRO A 7 -15.51 7.56 0.04
CA PRO A 7 -16.24 8.59 0.78
C PRO A 7 -15.30 9.46 1.65
N GLU A 8 -15.72 10.69 1.96
CA GLU A 8 -14.96 11.61 2.82
C GLU A 8 -14.74 11.05 4.25
N ARG A 9 -15.71 10.28 4.76
CA ARG A 9 -15.58 9.53 6.00
C ARG A 9 -15.35 8.06 5.65
N ARG A 10 -14.26 7.50 6.15
CA ARG A 10 -13.84 6.13 5.87
C ARG A 10 -13.09 5.56 7.07
N ALA A 11 -13.13 4.24 7.22
CA ALA A 11 -12.24 3.57 8.16
C ALA A 11 -10.79 3.74 7.67
N VAL A 12 -9.90 4.07 8.59
CA VAL A 12 -8.47 4.18 8.33
C VAL A 12 -7.72 3.41 9.39
N GLU A 13 -6.87 2.50 8.96
CA GLU A 13 -5.89 1.86 9.83
C GLU A 13 -4.53 2.49 9.59
N THR A 14 -3.81 2.84 10.67
CA THR A 14 -2.45 3.38 10.58
C THR A 14 -1.51 2.53 11.42
N PHE A 15 -0.37 2.15 10.85
CA PHE A 15 0.66 1.36 11.51
C PHE A 15 2.04 1.73 10.98
N ASP A 16 3.07 1.39 11.76
CA ASP A 16 4.46 1.58 11.36
C ASP A 16 5.02 0.30 10.76
N LEU A 17 5.75 0.44 9.65
CA LEU A 17 6.55 -0.62 9.03
C LEU A 17 8.02 -0.26 9.03
N ARG A 18 8.86 -1.29 9.15
CA ARG A 18 10.31 -1.17 8.97
C ARG A 18 10.74 -2.01 7.78
N HIS A 19 11.52 -1.39 6.88
CA HIS A 19 12.11 -2.04 5.73
C HIS A 19 13.51 -1.48 5.48
N ASP A 20 14.51 -2.33 5.26
CA ASP A 20 15.93 -1.95 5.04
C ASP A 20 16.47 -0.90 6.03
N SER A 21 16.24 -1.11 7.33
CA SER A 21 16.62 -0.20 8.43
C SER A 21 15.93 1.17 8.45
N MET A 22 14.95 1.40 7.58
CA MET A 22 14.13 2.61 7.52
C MET A 22 12.75 2.37 8.11
N SER A 23 12.21 3.37 8.80
CA SER A 23 10.84 3.35 9.33
C SER A 23 9.91 4.15 8.43
N PHE A 24 8.69 3.65 8.26
CA PHE A 24 7.63 4.25 7.47
C PHE A 24 6.33 4.17 8.26
N THR A 25 5.53 5.22 8.23
CA THR A 25 4.15 5.20 8.71
C THR A 25 3.24 4.99 7.51
N VAL A 26 2.39 3.97 7.61
CA VAL A 26 1.49 3.55 6.55
C VAL A 26 0.06 3.70 7.03
N SER A 27 -0.80 4.28 6.19
CA SER A 27 -2.23 4.37 6.44
C SER A 27 -2.99 3.71 5.29
N ILE A 28 -3.94 2.83 5.62
CA ILE A 28 -4.84 2.18 4.67
C ILE A 28 -6.24 2.72 4.88
N GLY A 29 -6.85 3.27 3.83
CA GLY A 29 -8.25 3.68 3.81
C GLY A 29 -9.11 2.58 3.20
N PHE A 30 -10.24 2.29 3.85
CA PHE A 30 -11.15 1.23 3.44
C PHE A 30 -12.48 1.79 2.91
N TYR A 31 -13.09 1.05 1.99
CA TYR A 31 -14.50 1.25 1.61
C TYR A 31 -15.43 0.74 2.73
N ASP A 32 -16.71 1.11 2.66
CA ASP A 32 -17.73 0.67 3.64
C ASP A 32 -17.94 -0.85 3.67
N ASP A 33 -17.53 -1.55 2.60
CA ASP A 33 -17.56 -3.01 2.51
C ASP A 33 -16.27 -3.69 3.05
N GLY A 34 -15.38 -2.91 3.66
CA GLY A 34 -14.13 -3.40 4.25
C GLY A 34 -13.00 -3.60 3.23
N ARG A 35 -13.22 -3.39 1.93
CA ARG A 35 -12.14 -3.50 0.95
C ARG A 35 -11.15 -2.35 1.08
N PRO A 36 -9.83 -2.57 0.95
CA PRO A 36 -8.86 -1.49 0.90
C PRO A 36 -9.02 -0.70 -0.40
N GLY A 37 -8.94 0.63 -0.31
CA GLY A 37 -9.12 1.54 -1.45
C GLY A 37 -8.05 2.61 -1.58
N GLU A 38 -7.38 2.98 -0.49
CA GLU A 38 -6.28 3.95 -0.51
C GLU A 38 -5.15 3.50 0.39
N VAL A 39 -3.93 3.83 -0.03
CA VAL A 39 -2.70 3.59 0.70
C VAL A 39 -1.92 4.89 0.73
N PHE A 40 -1.48 5.28 1.91
CA PHE A 40 -0.57 6.39 2.13
C PHE A 40 0.68 5.86 2.81
N VAL A 41 1.84 6.26 2.29
CA VAL A 41 3.14 5.95 2.90
C VAL A 41 3.85 7.26 3.17
N THR A 42 4.17 7.49 4.43
CA THR A 42 5.04 8.58 4.86
C THR A 42 6.34 7.97 5.36
N GLY A 43 7.46 8.32 4.72
CA GLY A 43 8.75 7.72 4.99
C GLY A 43 9.66 8.52 5.91
N THR A 44 10.79 7.89 6.22
CA THR A 44 12.04 8.46 6.76
C THR A 44 12.56 9.66 5.93
N LYS A 45 13.59 10.36 6.46
CA LYS A 45 14.23 11.60 5.99
C LYS A 45 13.57 12.21 4.74
N ALA A 46 12.71 13.19 5.00
CA ALA A 46 12.05 13.98 3.98
C ALA A 46 13.04 14.48 2.90
N GLY A 47 12.63 14.39 1.64
CA GLY A 47 13.40 14.79 0.47
C GLY A 47 14.36 13.71 -0.05
N SER A 48 14.27 12.46 0.43
CA SER A 48 15.05 11.35 -0.12
C SER A 48 14.37 10.74 -1.35
N GLY A 49 15.15 10.20 -2.29
CA GLY A 49 14.60 9.49 -3.45
C GLY A 49 13.76 8.27 -3.06
N VAL A 50 14.11 7.62 -1.94
CA VAL A 50 13.34 6.48 -1.39
C VAL A 50 11.97 6.94 -0.92
N GLU A 51 11.88 8.05 -0.19
CA GLU A 51 10.60 8.62 0.25
C GLU A 51 9.71 8.95 -0.95
N ALA A 52 10.25 9.62 -1.97
CA ALA A 52 9.52 9.98 -3.18
C ALA A 52 8.93 8.74 -3.89
N VAL A 53 9.77 7.73 -4.15
CA VAL A 53 9.33 6.47 -4.79
C VAL A 53 8.32 5.72 -3.91
N SER A 54 8.45 5.77 -2.59
CA SER A 54 7.51 5.15 -1.66
C SER A 54 6.14 5.83 -1.72
N ARG A 55 6.11 7.16 -1.80
CA ARG A 55 4.86 7.92 -1.93
C ARG A 55 4.21 7.69 -3.30
N ASP A 56 4.99 7.70 -4.37
CA ASP A 56 4.51 7.44 -5.72
C ASP A 56 3.94 6.02 -5.85
N GLY A 57 4.63 5.02 -5.28
CA GLY A 57 4.14 3.65 -5.23
C GLY A 57 2.81 3.51 -4.49
N ALA A 58 2.65 4.19 -3.36
CA ALA A 58 1.40 4.20 -2.59
C ALA A 58 0.22 4.81 -3.40
N ILE A 59 0.49 5.88 -4.15
CA ILE A 59 -0.49 6.49 -5.06
C ILE A 59 -0.88 5.51 -6.17
N LEU A 60 0.09 4.85 -6.80
CA LEU A 60 -0.17 3.88 -7.87
C LEU A 60 -0.97 2.67 -7.37
N ILE A 61 -0.67 2.17 -6.17
CA ILE A 61 -1.48 1.10 -5.53
C ILE A 61 -2.90 1.59 -5.29
N SER A 62 -3.07 2.78 -4.74
CA SER A 62 -4.41 3.35 -4.50
C SER A 62 -5.23 3.42 -5.77
N LEU A 63 -4.63 3.87 -6.88
CA LEU A 63 -5.28 3.88 -8.19
C LEU A 63 -5.64 2.46 -8.65
N ALA A 64 -4.73 1.49 -8.53
CA ALA A 64 -5.01 0.11 -8.90
C ALA A 64 -6.19 -0.48 -8.11
N LEU A 65 -6.22 -0.27 -6.79
CA LEU A 65 -7.32 -0.71 -5.92
C LEU A 65 -8.66 -0.06 -6.32
N GLN A 66 -8.65 1.25 -6.60
CA GLN A 66 -9.84 1.99 -7.04
C GLN A 66 -10.34 1.59 -8.42
N HIS A 67 -9.49 0.96 -9.22
CA HIS A 67 -9.83 0.32 -10.50
C HIS A 67 -10.19 -1.16 -10.35
N GLY A 68 -10.27 -1.69 -9.12
CA GLY A 68 -10.71 -3.04 -8.83
C GLY A 68 -9.64 -4.12 -9.05
N VAL A 69 -8.37 -3.75 -9.13
CA VAL A 69 -7.28 -4.73 -9.22
C VAL A 69 -7.19 -5.51 -7.90
N PRO A 70 -7.29 -6.85 -7.92
CA PRO A 70 -7.16 -7.66 -6.69
C PRO A 70 -5.79 -7.50 -6.05
N VAL A 71 -5.73 -7.46 -4.71
CA VAL A 71 -4.48 -7.28 -3.97
C VAL A 71 -3.46 -8.36 -4.31
N ASP A 72 -3.88 -9.61 -4.50
CA ASP A 72 -2.99 -10.72 -4.90
C ASP A 72 -2.32 -10.50 -6.26
N VAL A 73 -3.04 -9.86 -7.20
CA VAL A 73 -2.48 -9.50 -8.51
C VAL A 73 -1.40 -8.43 -8.34
N ILE A 74 -1.64 -7.44 -7.48
CA ILE A 74 -0.65 -6.41 -7.15
C ILE A 74 0.57 -7.07 -6.49
N ARG A 75 0.37 -7.98 -5.53
CA ARG A 75 1.44 -8.72 -4.84
C ARG A 75 2.35 -9.46 -5.82
N HIS A 76 1.76 -10.07 -6.85
CA HIS A 76 2.49 -10.82 -7.86
C HIS A 76 3.21 -9.92 -8.88
N ALA A 77 2.74 -8.67 -9.05
CA ALA A 77 3.31 -7.73 -10.01
C ALA A 77 4.49 -6.92 -9.46
N VAL A 78 4.51 -6.65 -8.15
CA VAL A 78 5.60 -5.88 -7.52
C VAL A 78 6.89 -6.70 -7.41
N THR A 79 8.04 -6.02 -7.38
CA THR A 79 9.36 -6.69 -7.28
C THR A 79 9.54 -7.41 -5.95
N ARG A 80 9.94 -8.68 -6.02
CA ARG A 80 10.20 -9.55 -4.86
C ARG A 80 11.58 -10.19 -4.95
N THR A 81 12.10 -10.67 -3.82
CA THR A 81 13.35 -11.41 -3.79
C THR A 81 13.15 -12.83 -4.34
N ALA A 82 14.24 -13.57 -4.52
CA ALA A 82 14.15 -14.99 -4.90
C ALA A 82 13.41 -15.85 -3.84
N GLY A 83 13.35 -15.39 -2.59
CA GLY A 83 12.64 -16.05 -1.48
C GLY A 83 11.17 -15.64 -1.35
N ASP A 84 10.61 -14.93 -2.35
CA ASP A 84 9.26 -14.35 -2.29
C ASP A 84 9.07 -13.33 -1.14
N GLU A 85 10.15 -12.67 -0.71
CA GLU A 85 10.10 -11.58 0.27
C GLU A 85 9.94 -10.23 -0.44
N PRO A 86 9.31 -9.22 0.19
CA PRO A 86 9.18 -7.91 -0.42
C PRO A 86 10.54 -7.24 -0.58
N SER A 87 10.91 -6.86 -1.82
CA SER A 87 12.18 -6.14 -2.09
C SER A 87 12.11 -4.64 -1.80
N SER A 88 10.96 -4.14 -1.35
CA SER A 88 10.72 -2.71 -1.12
C SER A 88 9.64 -2.51 -0.07
N ILE A 89 9.57 -1.30 0.48
CA ILE A 89 8.47 -0.90 1.37
C ILE A 89 7.09 -1.08 0.71
N ILE A 90 6.99 -0.83 -0.60
CA ILE A 90 5.76 -1.05 -1.36
C ILE A 90 5.35 -2.52 -1.34
N GLY A 91 6.31 -3.44 -1.54
CA GLY A 91 6.05 -4.87 -1.40
C GLY A 91 5.56 -5.25 0.00
N ALA A 92 6.19 -4.68 1.04
CA ALA A 92 5.81 -4.96 2.42
C ALA A 92 4.39 -4.44 2.75
N VAL A 93 4.03 -3.27 2.21
CA VAL A 93 2.66 -2.74 2.32
C VAL A 93 1.65 -3.63 1.62
N VAL A 94 1.98 -4.16 0.44
CA VAL A 94 1.09 -5.08 -0.28
C VAL A 94 0.92 -6.40 0.48
N ASP A 95 1.98 -6.94 1.07
CA ASP A 95 1.88 -8.12 1.92
C ASP A 95 0.95 -7.88 3.13
N ARG A 96 1.00 -6.69 3.74
CA ARG A 96 0.07 -6.30 4.80
C ARG A 96 -1.38 -6.19 4.31
N LEU A 97 -1.62 -5.64 3.12
CA LEU A 97 -2.95 -5.57 2.51
C LEU A 97 -3.56 -6.96 2.30
N VAL A 98 -2.76 -7.96 1.92
CA VAL A 98 -3.24 -9.34 1.75
C VAL A 98 -3.72 -9.93 3.09
N GLN A 99 -3.02 -9.63 4.19
CA GLN A 99 -3.41 -10.11 5.53
C GLN A 99 -4.74 -9.50 5.99
N GLU A 100 -5.00 -8.24 5.65
CA GLU A 100 -6.25 -7.54 5.98
C GLU A 100 -7.45 -8.04 5.16
N VAL A 101 -7.25 -8.37 3.88
CA VAL A 101 -8.33 -8.92 3.03
C VAL A 101 -8.65 -10.38 3.37
N GLY A 102 -7.71 -11.11 3.97
CA GLY A 102 -7.88 -12.50 4.39
C GLY A 102 -8.47 -12.71 5.79
N SER A 103 -8.69 -11.64 6.56
CA SER A 103 -9.23 -11.68 7.94
C SER A 103 -10.74 -11.43 7.97
#